data_AF-A0A372R5C5-F1
#
_entry.id   AF-A0A372R5C5-F1
#
_cell.length_a   1.000
_cell.length_b   1.000
_cell.length_c   1.000
_cell.angle_alpha   90.00
_cell.angle_beta   90.00
_cell.angle_gamma   90.00
#
_symmetry.space_group_name_H-M   'P 1'
#
loop_
_entity.id
_entity.type
_entity.pdbx_description
1 polymer ?
#
loop_
_entity_poly.entity_id
_entity_poly.type
_entity_poly.pdbx_seq_one_letter_code
_entity_poly.pdbx_strand_id
1 'polypeptide(L)'
;MPELSDVFNTLLDISMIVGPVLGYFDQINKFRQTKSSSGYSLDTTGVLLVSSIIRVHFWVGKRFAEVLLYQSFLMIAVQLVLLHEFLKYRFPISPTPNRRWFWNWYTYKSYLIFLITLSGILGLFQFMFYKQTWFVETLGFLSLGIESTVPMPQAWENFKRHSVSGFRVLFLNIAPASWEKLRNSRQN
;
A
#
# COMPACT_ATOMS: atom_id res chain seq x y z
N MET A 1 -19.54 28.05 -11.81
CA MET A 1 -20.29 27.24 -10.83
C MET A 1 -19.28 26.73 -9.80
N PRO A 2 -18.94 27.54 -8.78
CA PRO A 2 -17.93 27.20 -7.77
C PRO A 2 -18.27 25.91 -7.00
N GLU A 3 -19.55 25.61 -6.80
CA GLU A 3 -19.96 24.38 -6.11
C GLU A 3 -19.59 23.08 -6.85
N LEU A 4 -19.60 23.08 -8.19
CA LEU A 4 -19.27 21.88 -8.97
C LEU A 4 -17.75 21.61 -8.95
N SER A 5 -16.93 22.67 -8.97
CA SER A 5 -15.48 22.53 -8.80
C SER A 5 -15.10 22.07 -7.40
N ASP A 6 -15.80 22.51 -6.36
CA ASP A 6 -15.51 22.13 -4.98
C ASP A 6 -15.87 20.67 -4.71
N VAL A 7 -17.03 20.22 -5.22
CA VAL A 7 -17.40 18.80 -5.19
C VAL A 7 -16.40 17.96 -5.98
N PHE A 8 -15.99 18.40 -7.17
CA PHE A 8 -15.01 17.67 -7.99
C PHE A 8 -13.65 17.53 -7.29
N ASN A 9 -13.13 18.60 -6.69
CA ASN A 9 -11.87 18.58 -5.95
C ASN A 9 -11.96 17.65 -4.72
N THR A 10 -13.07 17.71 -3.98
CA THR A 10 -13.30 16.80 -2.84
C THR A 10 -13.31 15.33 -3.27
N LEU A 11 -13.94 15.03 -4.41
CA LEU A 11 -13.94 13.68 -4.98
C LEU A 11 -12.54 13.23 -5.41
N LEU A 12 -11.74 14.12 -5.99
CA LEU A 12 -10.35 13.82 -6.35
C LEU A 12 -9.50 13.51 -5.11
N ASP A 13 -9.63 14.30 -4.05
CA ASP A 13 -8.88 14.10 -2.80
C ASP A 13 -9.24 12.77 -2.13
N ILE A 14 -10.53 12.44 -2.05
CA ILE A 14 -10.99 11.14 -1.54
C ILE A 14 -10.44 10.01 -2.40
N SER A 15 -10.47 10.15 -3.72
CA SER A 15 -9.96 9.13 -4.65
C SER A 15 -8.45 8.93 -4.48
N MET A 16 -7.70 9.99 -4.20
CA MET A 16 -6.27 9.94 -3.95
C MET A 16 -5.92 9.20 -2.65
N ILE A 17 -6.77 9.35 -1.62
CA ILE A 17 -6.62 8.63 -0.35
C ILE A 17 -7.00 7.15 -0.49
N VAL A 18 -8.16 6.89 -1.09
CA VAL A 18 -8.81 5.58 -1.08
C VAL A 18 -8.28 4.67 -2.20
N GLY A 19 -7.98 5.22 -3.37
CA GLY A 19 -7.55 4.47 -4.56
C GLY A 19 -6.40 3.49 -4.29
N PRO A 20 -5.27 3.94 -3.71
CA PRO A 20 -4.18 3.04 -3.37
C PRO A 20 -4.55 1.96 -2.35
N VAL A 21 -5.50 2.25 -1.45
CA VAL A 21 -5.87 1.39 -0.32
C VAL A 21 -6.83 0.27 -0.73
N LEU A 22 -7.74 0.53 -1.68
CA LEU A 22 -8.75 -0.43 -2.14
C LEU A 22 -8.13 -1.74 -2.63
N GLY A 23 -7.03 -1.67 -3.38
CA GLY A 23 -6.35 -2.88 -3.90
C GLY A 23 -5.87 -3.82 -2.79
N TYR A 24 -5.44 -3.27 -1.65
CA TYR A 24 -5.00 -4.07 -0.50
C TYR A 24 -6.18 -4.64 0.29
N PHE A 25 -7.32 -3.95 0.33
CA PHE A 25 -8.53 -4.49 0.93
C PHE A 25 -9.03 -5.74 0.19
N ASP A 26 -9.06 -5.68 -1.15
CA ASP A 26 -9.35 -6.83 -1.99
C ASP A 26 -8.38 -7.99 -1.75
N GLN A 27 -7.11 -7.65 -1.49
CA GLN A 27 -6.09 -8.64 -1.19
C GLN A 27 -6.28 -9.33 0.18
N ILE A 28 -6.66 -8.57 1.22
CA ILE A 28 -7.04 -9.12 2.52
C ILE A 28 -8.20 -10.10 2.35
N ASN A 29 -9.22 -9.70 1.59
CA ASN A 29 -10.39 -10.53 1.30
C ASN A 29 -9.99 -11.82 0.59
N LYS A 30 -9.07 -11.74 -0.38
CA LYS A 30 -8.52 -12.93 -1.05
C LYS A 30 -7.84 -13.88 -0.07
N PHE A 31 -6.96 -13.41 0.81
CA PHE A 31 -6.31 -14.28 1.80
C PHE A 31 -7.33 -14.96 2.73
N ARG A 32 -8.38 -14.24 3.12
CA ARG A 32 -9.45 -14.81 3.97
C ARG A 32 -10.26 -15.88 3.26
N GLN A 33 -10.49 -15.73 1.95
CA GLN A 33 -11.23 -16.68 1.11
C GLN A 33 -10.39 -17.91 0.75
N THR A 34 -9.15 -17.71 0.28
CA THR A 34 -8.27 -18.80 -0.15
C THR A 34 -7.65 -19.55 1.01
N LYS A 35 -7.67 -18.98 2.22
CA LYS A 35 -6.95 -19.48 3.41
C LYS A 35 -5.47 -19.71 3.15
N SER A 36 -4.91 -19.01 2.17
CA SER A 36 -3.53 -19.16 1.73
C SER A 36 -2.99 -17.81 1.27
N SER A 37 -1.81 -17.48 1.77
CA SER A 37 -1.05 -16.28 1.37
C SER A 37 -0.16 -16.53 0.13
N SER A 38 -0.31 -17.68 -0.54
CA SER A 38 0.57 -18.09 -1.65
C SER A 38 0.50 -17.10 -2.82
N GLY A 39 1.62 -16.46 -3.13
CA GLY A 39 1.77 -15.61 -4.30
C GLY A 39 1.74 -14.11 -4.07
N TYR A 40 1.59 -13.68 -2.82
CA TYR A 40 1.90 -12.31 -2.46
C TYR A 40 3.34 -12.17 -1.95
N SER A 41 3.99 -11.08 -2.35
CA SER A 41 5.31 -10.74 -1.84
C SER A 41 5.18 -9.97 -0.52
N LEU A 42 5.68 -10.59 0.54
CA LEU A 42 5.77 -9.99 1.87
C LEU A 42 6.66 -8.73 1.87
N ASP A 43 7.68 -8.68 1.02
CA ASP A 43 8.56 -7.52 0.88
C ASP A 43 7.79 -6.28 0.43
N THR A 44 6.80 -6.44 -0.45
CA THR A 44 6.05 -5.30 -0.96
C THR A 44 5.27 -4.59 0.15
N THR A 45 4.65 -5.35 1.07
CA THR A 45 4.02 -4.77 2.26
C THR A 45 5.05 -4.07 3.16
N GLY A 46 6.23 -4.66 3.34
CA GLY A 46 7.30 -4.04 4.13
C GLY A 46 7.77 -2.71 3.55
N VAL A 47 8.04 -2.68 2.25
CA VAL A 47 8.48 -1.49 1.51
C VAL A 47 7.42 -0.39 1.58
N LEU A 48 6.13 -0.73 1.46
CA LEU A 48 5.03 0.24 1.61
C LEU A 48 4.92 0.81 3.03
N LEU A 49 5.02 -0.04 4.05
CA LEU A 49 5.02 0.42 5.44
C LEU A 49 6.17 1.39 5.72
N VAL A 50 7.37 1.04 5.28
CA VAL A 50 8.56 1.90 5.40
C VAL A 50 8.34 3.22 4.65
N SER A 51 7.85 3.16 3.41
CA SER A 51 7.56 4.34 2.59
C SER A 51 6.57 5.30 3.26
N SER A 52 5.45 4.76 3.77
CA SER A 52 4.43 5.57 4.45
C SER A 52 4.94 6.16 5.77
N ILE A 53 5.78 5.43 6.53
CA ILE A 53 6.41 5.98 7.74
C ILE A 53 7.34 7.14 7.40
N ILE A 54 8.19 6.99 6.37
CA ILE A 54 9.07 8.07 5.90
C ILE A 54 8.24 9.28 5.48
N ARG A 55 7.09 9.06 4.82
CA ARG A 55 6.19 10.15 4.41
C ARG A 55 5.59 10.92 5.59
N VAL A 56 5.21 10.24 6.65
CA VAL A 56 4.74 10.88 7.90
C VAL A 56 5.85 11.78 8.48
N HIS A 57 7.10 11.30 8.49
CA HIS A 57 8.25 12.11 8.95
C HIS A 57 8.54 13.29 8.01
N PHE A 58 8.46 13.07 6.70
CA PHE A 58 8.62 14.13 5.70
C PHE A 58 7.62 15.26 5.90
N TRP A 59 6.35 14.95 6.23
CA TRP A 59 5.33 15.96 6.49
C TRP A 59 5.66 16.87 7.68
N VAL A 60 6.30 16.32 8.71
CA VAL A 60 6.76 17.10 9.88
C VAL A 60 7.83 18.12 9.47
N GLY A 61 8.74 17.76 8.55
CA GLY A 61 9.76 18.67 8.05
C GLY A 61 9.24 19.68 7.04
N LYS A 62 8.35 19.26 6.13
CA LYS A 62 7.73 20.11 5.10
C LYS A 62 6.27 19.73 4.93
N ARG A 63 5.38 20.63 5.30
CA ARG A 63 3.93 20.42 5.13
C ARG A 63 3.59 20.42 3.64
N PHE A 64 3.14 19.28 3.13
CA PHE A 64 2.48 19.13 1.84
C PHE A 64 0.97 18.90 2.06
N ALA A 65 0.20 18.73 0.98
CA ALA A 65 -1.25 18.58 1.04
C ALA A 65 -1.67 17.51 2.07
N GLU A 66 -2.56 17.90 2.99
CA GLU A 66 -3.00 17.07 4.12
C GLU A 66 -3.62 15.74 3.65
N VAL A 67 -4.19 15.72 2.44
CA VAL A 67 -4.71 14.54 1.74
C VAL A 67 -3.70 13.38 1.72
N LEU A 68 -2.45 13.64 1.36
CA LEU A 68 -1.38 12.64 1.31
C LEU A 68 -0.96 12.15 2.70
N LEU A 69 -1.16 12.97 3.74
CA LEU A 69 -0.90 12.59 5.13
C LEU A 69 -1.98 11.61 5.62
N TYR A 70 -3.26 11.94 5.39
CA TYR A 70 -4.37 11.03 5.70
C TYR A 70 -4.25 9.71 4.93
N GLN A 71 -3.83 9.77 3.66
CA GLN A 71 -3.51 8.59 2.86
C GLN A 71 -2.42 7.73 3.50
N SER A 72 -1.36 8.34 4.04
CA SER A 72 -0.27 7.61 4.69
C SER A 72 -0.72 6.88 5.95
N PHE A 73 -1.53 7.53 6.80
CA PHE A 73 -2.06 6.90 8.01
C PHE A 73 -2.99 5.73 7.67
N LEU A 74 -3.89 5.92 6.71
CA LEU A 74 -4.79 4.87 6.26
C LEU A 74 -4.01 3.70 5.62
N MET A 75 -3.01 4.00 4.80
CA MET A 75 -2.13 3.00 4.20
C MET A 75 -1.39 2.19 5.26
N ILE A 76 -0.81 2.84 6.28
CA ILE A 76 -0.13 2.13 7.38
C ILE A 76 -1.11 1.18 8.07
N ALA A 77 -2.30 1.65 8.43
CA ALA A 77 -3.30 0.81 9.10
C ALA A 77 -3.68 -0.42 8.28
N VAL A 78 -3.99 -0.24 6.99
CA VAL A 78 -4.38 -1.35 6.10
C VAL A 78 -3.21 -2.31 5.84
N GLN A 79 -1.99 -1.80 5.66
CA GLN A 79 -0.81 -2.64 5.48
C GLN A 79 -0.47 -3.46 6.73
N LEU A 80 -0.68 -2.92 7.94
CA LEU A 80 -0.53 -3.70 9.18
C LEU A 80 -1.56 -4.83 9.28
N VAL A 81 -2.82 -4.56 8.91
CA VAL A 81 -3.87 -5.61 8.85
C VAL A 81 -3.51 -6.66 7.80
N LEU A 82 -3.09 -6.24 6.60
CA LEU A 82 -2.67 -7.13 5.53
C LEU A 82 -1.48 -8.01 5.97
N LEU A 83 -0.49 -7.43 6.65
CA LEU A 83 0.65 -8.16 7.21
C LEU A 83 0.20 -9.20 8.25
N HIS A 84 -0.73 -8.84 9.13
CA HIS A 84 -1.27 -9.76 10.13
C HIS A 84 -1.98 -10.96 9.47
N GLU A 85 -2.87 -10.69 8.50
CA GLU A 85 -3.60 -11.73 7.77
C GLU A 85 -2.65 -12.59 6.93
N PHE A 86 -1.65 -11.98 6.29
CA PHE A 86 -0.62 -12.70 5.54
C PHE A 86 0.11 -13.71 6.42
N LEU A 87 0.55 -13.31 7.61
CA LEU A 87 1.28 -14.20 8.53
C LEU A 87 0.37 -15.28 9.12
N LYS A 88 -0.92 -15.01 9.29
CA LYS A 88 -1.91 -15.98 9.79
C LYS A 88 -2.16 -17.13 8.81
N TYR A 89 -2.24 -16.84 7.51
CA TYR A 89 -2.49 -17.85 6.46
C TYR A 89 -1.22 -18.33 5.76
N ARG A 90 -0.05 -17.97 6.32
CA ARG A 90 1.24 -18.46 5.86
C ARG A 90 1.44 -19.89 6.39
N PHE A 91 1.17 -20.88 5.54
CA PHE A 91 1.53 -22.29 5.80
C PHE A 91 3.05 -22.43 6.04
N PRO A 92 3.51 -23.45 6.81
CA PRO A 92 4.64 -23.31 7.73
C PRO A 92 6.01 -23.13 7.07
N ILE A 93 6.90 -22.56 7.88
CA ILE A 93 8.27 -22.10 7.61
C ILE A 93 9.11 -23.24 7.01
N SER A 94 9.72 -23.00 5.84
CA SER A 94 10.94 -23.71 5.48
C SER A 94 11.98 -23.45 6.59
N PRO A 95 12.48 -24.46 7.31
CA PRO A 95 13.31 -24.29 8.52
C PRO A 95 14.65 -23.58 8.25
N THR A 96 14.99 -23.36 6.99
CA THR A 96 16.11 -22.52 6.58
C THR A 96 15.69 -21.05 6.55
N PRO A 97 16.27 -20.17 7.38
CA PRO A 97 16.18 -18.74 7.13
C PRO A 97 16.88 -18.50 5.80
N ASN A 98 16.11 -18.37 4.71
CA ASN A 98 16.66 -17.98 3.43
C ASN A 98 17.06 -16.51 3.58
N ARG A 99 18.30 -16.30 4.04
CA ARG A 99 18.96 -15.04 4.47
C ARG A 99 18.96 -13.92 3.42
N ARG A 100 18.32 -14.13 2.27
CA ARG A 100 18.32 -13.22 1.11
C ARG A 100 17.18 -12.19 1.12
N TRP A 101 16.24 -12.27 2.07
CA TRP A 101 15.02 -11.43 2.06
C TRP A 101 14.92 -10.67 3.39
N PHE A 102 15.05 -9.35 3.33
CA PHE A 102 15.15 -8.42 4.47
C PHE A 102 13.90 -8.46 5.39
N TRP A 103 12.74 -8.87 4.88
CA TRP A 103 11.44 -8.76 5.53
C TRP A 103 10.75 -10.10 5.81
N ASN A 104 11.50 -11.10 6.32
CA ASN A 104 11.00 -12.48 6.47
C ASN A 104 11.09 -13.04 7.91
N TRP A 105 10.59 -12.29 8.90
CA TRP A 105 10.47 -12.76 10.28
C TRP A 105 9.27 -13.69 10.51
N TYR A 106 9.36 -14.54 11.53
CA TYR A 106 8.33 -15.51 11.88
C TYR A 106 7.11 -14.89 12.56
N THR A 107 7.36 -13.93 13.45
CA THR A 107 6.32 -13.39 14.35
C THR A 107 5.92 -11.98 13.93
N TYR A 108 4.62 -11.69 13.90
CA TYR A 108 4.09 -10.34 13.64
C TYR A 108 4.73 -9.26 14.52
N LYS A 109 4.99 -9.58 15.80
CA LYS A 109 5.65 -8.68 16.75
C LYS A 109 7.03 -8.22 16.29
N SER A 110 7.81 -9.07 15.62
CA SER A 110 9.15 -8.70 15.12
C SER A 110 9.07 -7.58 14.08
N TYR A 111 8.04 -7.61 13.23
CA TYR A 111 7.78 -6.53 12.27
C TYR A 111 7.40 -5.24 12.97
N LEU A 112 6.51 -5.29 13.97
CA LEU A 112 6.11 -4.10 14.73
C LEU A 112 7.28 -3.46 15.46
N ILE A 113 8.12 -4.27 16.12
CA ILE A 113 9.33 -3.79 16.80
C ILE A 113 10.23 -3.09 15.78
N PHE A 114 10.49 -3.72 14.63
CA PHE A 114 11.28 -3.08 13.57
C PHE A 114 10.69 -1.74 13.13
N LEU A 115 9.38 -1.66 12.89
CA LEU A 115 8.72 -0.42 12.42
C LEU A 115 8.78 0.69 13.47
N ILE A 116 8.58 0.34 14.75
CA ILE A 116 8.69 1.29 15.87
C ILE A 116 10.14 1.77 16.02
N THR A 117 11.12 0.86 15.98
CA THR A 117 12.54 1.21 16.03
C THR A 117 12.94 2.09 14.86
N LEU A 118 12.50 1.77 13.64
CA LEU A 118 12.73 2.59 12.45
C LEU A 118 12.13 3.99 12.62
N SER A 119 10.87 4.08 13.05
CA SER A 119 10.19 5.34 13.33
C SER A 119 10.94 6.17 14.38
N GLY A 120 11.40 5.54 15.47
CA GLY A 120 12.19 6.22 16.51
C GLY A 120 13.53 6.73 16.00
N ILE A 121 14.24 5.93 15.19
CA ILE A 121 15.51 6.33 14.56
C ILE A 121 15.29 7.50 13.59
N LEU A 122 14.27 7.43 12.73
CA LEU A 122 13.92 8.52 11.82
C LEU A 122 13.52 9.79 12.58
N GLY A 123 12.76 9.67 13.67
CA GLY A 123 12.42 10.77 14.56
C GLY A 123 13.64 11.40 15.22
N LEU A 124 14.61 10.59 15.66
CA LEU A 124 15.87 11.09 16.21
C LEU A 124 16.68 11.85 15.16
N PHE A 125 16.83 11.29 13.96
CA PHE A 125 17.51 11.98 12.84
C PHE A 125 16.78 13.27 12.46
N GLN A 126 15.45 13.26 12.42
CA GLN A 126 14.64 14.44 12.15
C GLN A 126 14.87 15.53 13.21
N PHE A 127 14.99 15.16 14.48
CA PHE A 127 15.31 16.11 15.55
C PHE A 127 16.72 16.70 15.38
N MET A 128 17.72 15.86 15.07
CA MET A 128 19.11 16.29 14.88
C MET A 128 19.30 17.18 13.64
N PHE A 129 18.62 16.88 12.53
CA PHE A 129 18.79 17.52 11.22
C PHE A 129 17.60 18.39 10.82
N TYR A 130 16.79 18.87 11.76
CA TYR A 130 15.55 19.60 11.46
C TYR A 130 15.80 20.88 10.64
N LYS A 131 16.95 21.55 10.82
CA LYS A 131 17.29 22.80 10.11
C LYS A 131 17.82 22.55 8.70
N GLN A 132 18.09 21.31 8.33
CA GLN A 132 18.82 20.95 7.13
C GLN A 132 17.82 20.51 6.06
N THR A 133 17.58 21.41 5.10
CA THR A 133 16.58 21.19 4.03
C THR A 133 16.86 19.94 3.20
N TRP A 134 18.14 19.65 2.91
CA TRP A 134 18.54 18.47 2.13
C TRP A 134 18.05 17.15 2.74
N PHE A 135 17.99 17.06 4.07
CA PHE A 135 17.54 15.87 4.77
C PHE A 135 16.04 15.63 4.54
N VAL A 136 15.24 16.68 4.74
CA VAL A 136 13.78 16.65 4.53
C VAL A 136 13.44 16.36 3.07
N GLU A 137 14.16 16.96 2.12
CA GLU A 137 13.96 16.72 0.69
C GLU A 137 14.30 15.28 0.29
N THR A 138 15.36 14.70 0.86
CA THR A 138 15.74 13.31 0.62
C THR A 138 14.67 12.34 1.15
N LEU A 139 14.10 12.60 2.34
CA LEU A 139 12.97 11.81 2.86
C LEU A 139 11.76 11.88 1.93
N GLY A 140 11.44 13.08 1.42
CA GLY A 140 10.38 13.27 0.44
C GLY A 140 10.61 12.44 -0.83
N PHE A 141 11.80 12.57 -1.44
CA PHE A 141 12.19 11.83 -2.64
C PHE A 141 12.12 10.31 -2.44
N LEU A 142 12.64 9.80 -1.32
CA LEU A 142 12.58 8.37 -1.00
C LEU A 142 11.14 7.89 -0.82
N SER A 143 10.31 8.63 -0.08
CA SER A 143 8.92 8.21 0.17
C SER A 143 8.03 8.20 -1.08
N LEU A 144 8.27 9.11 -2.02
CA LEU A 144 7.52 9.17 -3.28
C LEU A 144 8.09 8.19 -4.31
N GLY A 145 9.42 8.07 -4.36
CA GLY A 145 10.12 7.14 -5.24
C GLY A 145 9.84 5.67 -4.90
N ILE A 146 9.73 5.34 -3.61
CA ILE A 146 9.36 3.99 -3.19
C ILE A 146 7.91 3.68 -3.60
N GLU A 147 6.96 4.58 -3.31
CA GLU A 147 5.55 4.37 -3.66
C GLU A 147 5.35 4.25 -5.18
N SER A 148 6.08 5.01 -6.00
CA SER A 148 6.01 4.88 -7.45
C SER A 148 6.61 3.57 -7.97
N THR A 149 7.53 2.95 -7.23
CA THR A 149 8.16 1.68 -7.60
C THR A 149 7.28 0.48 -7.26
N VAL A 150 6.44 0.55 -6.22
CA VAL A 150 5.63 -0.59 -5.72
C VAL A 150 4.67 -1.25 -6.74
N PRO A 151 4.01 -0.52 -7.66
CA PRO A 151 3.16 -1.15 -8.67
C PRO A 151 3.95 -2.09 -9.58
N MET A 152 5.25 -1.84 -9.77
CA MET A 152 6.11 -2.57 -10.71
C MET A 152 6.36 -4.04 -10.31
N PRO A 153 6.84 -4.38 -9.10
CA PRO A 153 7.03 -5.78 -8.71
C PRO A 153 5.71 -6.54 -8.58
N GLN A 154 4.62 -5.88 -8.16
CA GLN A 154 3.30 -6.51 -8.11
C GLN A 154 2.79 -6.83 -9.53
N ALA A 155 2.93 -5.90 -10.48
CA ALA A 155 2.58 -6.12 -11.87
C ALA A 155 3.43 -7.23 -12.52
N TRP A 156 4.72 -7.26 -12.21
CA TRP A 156 5.65 -8.27 -12.73
C TRP A 156 5.32 -9.69 -12.24
N GLU A 157 5.07 -9.86 -10.94
CA GLU A 157 4.63 -11.15 -10.39
C GLU A 157 3.27 -11.59 -10.97
N ASN A 158 2.37 -10.63 -11.20
CA ASN A 158 1.08 -10.89 -11.85
C ASN A 158 1.25 -11.36 -13.31
N PHE A 159 2.15 -10.71 -14.06
CA PHE A 159 2.50 -11.07 -15.44
C PHE A 159 3.12 -12.47 -15.54
N LYS A 160 4.09 -12.78 -14.66
CA LYS A 160 4.76 -14.08 -14.60
C LYS A 160 3.80 -15.23 -14.27
N ARG A 161 2.68 -14.94 -13.60
CA ARG A 161 1.67 -15.93 -13.18
C ARG A 161 0.49 -16.06 -14.15
N HIS A 162 0.50 -15.34 -15.29
CA HIS A 162 -0.60 -15.30 -16.27
C HIS A 162 -2.00 -15.10 -15.66
N SER A 163 -2.09 -14.47 -14.48
CA SER A 163 -3.35 -14.22 -13.79
C SER A 163 -3.54 -12.71 -13.70
N VAL A 164 -4.72 -12.21 -14.06
CA VAL A 164 -5.12 -10.81 -13.82
C VAL A 164 -6.25 -10.75 -12.79
N SER A 165 -6.30 -11.74 -11.90
CA SER A 165 -7.44 -11.95 -10.99
C SER A 165 -7.67 -10.80 -10.00
N GLY A 166 -6.67 -9.95 -9.71
CA GLY A 166 -6.83 -8.72 -8.92
C GLY A 166 -7.44 -7.58 -9.72
N PHE A 167 -6.94 -7.39 -10.93
CA PHE A 167 -7.36 -6.29 -11.80
C PHE A 167 -8.80 -6.49 -12.31
N ARG A 168 -9.22 -7.72 -12.61
CA ARG A 168 -10.57 -8.01 -13.10
C ARG A 168 -11.69 -7.68 -12.11
N VAL A 169 -11.48 -7.84 -10.80
CA VAL A 169 -12.54 -7.57 -9.80
C VAL A 169 -12.79 -6.06 -9.66
N LEU A 170 -11.73 -5.25 -9.69
CA LEU A 170 -11.87 -3.79 -9.67
C LEU A 170 -12.63 -3.28 -10.92
N PHE A 171 -12.29 -3.79 -12.10
CA PHE A 171 -13.00 -3.44 -13.34
C PHE A 171 -14.43 -4.01 -13.41
N LEU A 172 -14.69 -5.18 -12.85
CA LEU A 172 -16.03 -5.79 -12.85
C LEU A 172 -16.97 -5.10 -11.84
N ASN A 173 -16.48 -4.65 -10.69
CA ASN A 173 -17.29 -3.89 -9.73
C ASN A 173 -17.52 -2.43 -10.16
N ILE A 174 -16.63 -1.85 -10.98
CA ILE A 174 -16.77 -0.50 -11.56
C ILE A 174 -17.47 -0.54 -12.93
N ALA A 175 -17.92 -1.72 -13.39
CA ALA A 175 -18.79 -1.86 -14.55
C ALA A 175 -20.25 -2.07 -14.10
N PRO A 176 -20.92 -1.08 -13.50
CA PRO A 176 -22.30 -1.25 -13.05
C PRO A 176 -23.21 -1.33 -14.27
N ALA A 177 -23.87 -2.48 -14.44
CA ALA A 177 -25.13 -2.71 -15.15
C ALA A 177 -25.26 -2.31 -16.64
N SER A 178 -24.35 -1.54 -17.22
CA SER A 178 -24.43 -1.05 -18.61
C SER A 178 -24.08 -2.13 -19.63
N TRP A 179 -23.17 -3.04 -19.27
CA TRP A 179 -22.73 -4.14 -20.14
C TRP A 179 -23.77 -5.26 -20.29
N GLU A 180 -24.61 -5.49 -19.27
CA GLU A 180 -25.74 -6.43 -19.38
C GLU A 180 -26.84 -5.88 -20.29
N LYS A 181 -27.11 -4.56 -20.22
CA LYS A 181 -28.05 -3.90 -21.12
C LYS A 181 -27.60 -3.94 -22.59
N LEU A 182 -26.31 -3.75 -22.85
CA LEU A 182 -25.75 -3.81 -24.22
C LEU A 182 -25.62 -5.24 -24.77
N ARG A 183 -25.50 -6.25 -23.91
CA ARG A 183 -25.52 -7.66 -24.33
C ARG A 183 -26.92 -8.08 -24.77
N ASN A 184 -27.96 -7.70 -24.03
CA ASN A 184 -29.34 -8.03 -24.37
C ASN A 184 -29.87 -7.25 -25.60
N SER A 185 -29.32 -6.08 -25.92
CA SER A 185 -29.71 -5.31 -27.13
C SER A 185 -29.04 -5.80 -28.42
N ARG A 186 -28.12 -6.78 -28.37
CA ARG A 186 -27.54 -7.42 -29.56
C ARG A 186 -28.13 -8.81 -29.85
N GLN A 187 -29.01 -9.31 -28.99
CA GLN A 187 -29.68 -10.61 -29.17
C GLN A 187 -31.15 -10.48 -29.60
N ASN A 188 -31.65 -9.25 -29.76
CA ASN A 188 -32.89 -8.90 -30.46
C ASN A 188 -32.55 -8.03 -31.68
#